data_AF-A0A6A7LD30-F1
#
_entry.id   AF-A0A6A7LD30-F1
#
_cell.length_a   1.000
_cell.length_b   1.000
_cell.length_c   1.000
_cell.angle_alpha   90.00
_cell.angle_beta   90.00
_cell.angle_gamma   90.00
#
_symmetry.space_group_name_H-M   'P 1'
#
loop_
_entity.id
_entity.type
_entity.pdbx_description
1 polymer ?
#
loop_
_entity_poly.entity_id
_entity_poly.type
_entity_poly.pdbx_seq_one_letter_code
_entity_poly.pdbx_strand_id
1 'polypeptide(L)'
;MTYPFDFFITEHDLDGLRVISEKITIEKRDRKIKLKRTRLRKKILEFIASNHSVSAPQLCEKFRFSKANRLERSNARKYLRNLDAIELVEIASGKSKNGTPQKFHKISSKGLYYLFSNNKDLSQDILKPILQKHNHILFKLFLYPYIQRNTLLNVDDTAVFSTVYAYLYDCCKNIEQLLMQIDNTYNSKDGNLLNQLFIWNNIPKEEYDKEALRDFLIRKFKSRWDWLRKADINKTSTGNITVSYRSNAILISLDQDNNSATLTYRGKKVYEFIVNEIMTGDRNVGNRLENMLIVYVDEFETQPWKGYLKLPLVKVYLEHFKLLLQLRIMELVFSLSLIYWEKSPAVDVLATDENFIKQLNMTKIHFEKWYDFFPARS
;
A
#
# COMPACT_ATOMS: atom_id res chain seq x y z
N MET A 1 -16.44 20.42 9.11
CA MET A 1 -17.22 19.16 9.24
C MET A 1 -16.45 18.25 10.17
N THR A 2 -16.96 18.00 11.38
CA THR A 2 -16.44 16.95 12.26
C THR A 2 -17.03 15.62 11.80
N TYR A 3 -16.19 14.71 11.33
CA TYR A 3 -16.64 13.35 11.00
C TYR A 3 -16.93 12.60 12.31
N PRO A 4 -18.09 11.93 12.45
CA PRO A 4 -18.51 11.29 13.71
C PRO A 4 -17.77 9.98 14.02
N PHE A 5 -16.81 9.57 13.18
CA PHE A 5 -16.01 8.38 13.43
C PHE A 5 -14.78 8.80 14.23
N ASP A 6 -14.82 8.59 15.55
CA ASP A 6 -13.63 8.64 16.40
C ASP A 6 -12.71 7.47 16.04
N PHE A 7 -11.96 7.66 14.96
CA PHE A 7 -11.07 6.65 14.40
C PHE A 7 -9.63 6.97 14.83
N PHE A 8 -9.19 6.29 15.88
CA PHE A 8 -7.84 6.42 16.43
C PHE A 8 -6.89 5.39 15.79
N ILE A 9 -6.58 5.55 14.50
CA ILE A 9 -5.29 5.00 14.02
C ILE A 9 -4.21 5.94 14.54
N THR A 10 -3.38 5.41 15.43
CA THR A 10 -2.19 6.09 15.95
C THR A 10 -0.98 5.82 15.06
N GLU A 11 0.06 6.65 15.14
CA GLU A 11 1.35 6.37 14.47
C GLU A 11 1.91 4.98 14.86
N HIS A 12 1.72 4.57 16.11
CA HIS A 12 2.12 3.25 16.60
C HIS A 12 1.40 2.09 15.87
N ASP A 13 0.11 2.24 15.54
CA ASP A 13 -0.63 1.23 14.77
C ASP A 13 -0.08 1.09 13.36
N LEU A 14 0.37 2.21 12.78
CA LEU A 14 0.98 2.24 11.45
C LEU A 14 2.38 1.67 11.46
N ASP A 15 3.17 1.88 12.51
CA ASP A 15 4.46 1.21 12.66
C ASP A 15 4.28 -0.31 12.72
N GLY A 16 3.24 -0.78 13.41
CA GLY A 16 2.84 -2.20 13.38
C GLY A 16 2.52 -2.70 11.97
N LEU A 17 1.79 -1.91 11.17
CA LEU A 17 1.46 -2.23 9.77
C LEU A 17 2.66 -2.08 8.83
N ARG A 18 3.57 -1.15 9.10
CA ARG A 18 4.81 -0.87 8.36
C ARG A 18 5.80 -2.02 8.48
N VAL A 19 6.03 -2.52 9.69
CA VAL A 19 6.88 -3.71 9.92
C VAL A 19 6.34 -4.95 9.21
N ILE A 20 5.01 -5.06 9.08
CA ILE A 20 4.36 -6.17 8.38
C ILE A 20 4.52 -6.03 6.86
N SER A 21 4.36 -4.82 6.32
CA SER A 21 4.32 -4.53 4.89
C SER A 21 5.71 -4.34 4.25
N GLU A 22 6.66 -3.65 4.89
CA GLU A 22 8.03 -3.42 4.38
C GLU A 22 8.75 -4.75 4.11
N LYS A 23 8.58 -5.73 5.00
CA LYS A 23 9.14 -7.08 4.83
C LYS A 23 8.45 -7.91 3.73
N ILE A 24 7.20 -7.60 3.40
CA ILE A 24 6.44 -8.27 2.32
C ILE A 24 6.70 -7.61 0.95
N THR A 25 7.02 -6.31 0.92
CA THR A 25 7.39 -5.58 -0.31
C THR A 25 8.73 -6.04 -0.88
N ILE A 26 9.64 -6.57 -0.04
CA ILE A 26 10.89 -7.20 -0.48
C ILE A 26 10.61 -8.47 -1.32
N GLU A 27 9.58 -9.26 -1.01
CA GLU A 27 9.17 -10.39 -1.87
C GLU A 27 8.54 -9.95 -3.19
N LYS A 28 7.96 -8.74 -3.28
CA LYS A 28 7.45 -8.20 -4.55
C LYS A 28 8.59 -7.80 -5.50
N ARG A 29 9.76 -7.41 -4.98
CA ARG A 29 10.97 -7.16 -5.78
C ARG A 29 11.60 -8.47 -6.30
N ASP A 30 11.36 -9.60 -5.63
CA ASP A 30 11.88 -10.93 -6.00
C ASP A 30 11.01 -11.70 -7.03
N ARG A 31 10.03 -11.01 -7.63
CA ARG A 31 9.03 -11.56 -8.59
C ARG A 31 9.58 -12.12 -9.91
N LYS A 32 10.90 -12.15 -10.11
CA LYS A 32 11.53 -12.85 -11.25
C LYS A 32 11.50 -14.38 -11.09
N ILE A 33 11.19 -14.94 -9.90
CA ILE A 33 11.31 -16.38 -9.63
C ILE A 33 9.93 -17.07 -9.46
N LYS A 34 9.29 -17.38 -10.60
CA LYS A 34 8.28 -18.44 -10.85
C LYS A 34 6.84 -18.25 -10.31
N LEU A 35 5.94 -17.83 -11.20
CA LEU A 35 4.46 -17.83 -11.10
C LEU A 35 3.83 -19.16 -10.57
N LYS A 36 4.44 -20.31 -10.85
CA LYS A 36 3.99 -21.63 -10.33
C LYS A 36 4.22 -21.79 -8.82
N ARG A 37 5.22 -21.12 -8.25
CA ARG A 37 5.49 -21.17 -6.79
C ARG A 37 4.43 -20.38 -6.01
N THR A 38 3.85 -19.34 -6.61
CA THR A 38 2.87 -18.46 -5.97
C THR A 38 1.53 -19.16 -5.69
N ARG A 39 0.99 -19.94 -6.64
CA ARG A 39 -0.28 -20.68 -6.44
C ARG A 39 -0.17 -21.77 -5.37
N LEU A 40 0.91 -22.55 -5.38
CA LEU A 40 1.14 -23.57 -4.36
C LEU A 40 1.39 -22.94 -2.98
N ARG A 41 2.18 -21.86 -2.93
CA ARG A 41 2.42 -21.09 -1.71
C ARG A 41 1.10 -20.60 -1.10
N LYS A 42 0.22 -19.99 -1.91
CA LYS A 42 -1.13 -19.58 -1.51
C LYS A 42 -1.87 -20.72 -0.81
N LYS A 43 -2.02 -21.86 -1.49
CA LYS A 43 -2.75 -23.02 -0.94
C LYS A 43 -2.14 -23.58 0.34
N ILE A 44 -0.81 -23.59 0.44
CA ILE A 44 -0.12 -24.00 1.66
C ILE A 44 -0.44 -23.04 2.80
N LEU A 45 -0.33 -21.72 2.56
CA LEU A 45 -0.62 -20.71 3.57
C LEU A 45 -2.09 -20.74 3.99
N GLU A 46 -3.04 -20.91 3.06
CA GLU A 46 -4.46 -21.12 3.38
C GLU A 46 -4.65 -22.33 4.29
N PHE A 47 -4.03 -23.46 3.96
CA PHE A 47 -4.09 -24.66 4.78
C PHE A 47 -3.50 -24.44 6.18
N ILE A 48 -2.36 -23.74 6.29
CA ILE A 48 -1.76 -23.39 7.58
C ILE A 48 -2.62 -22.36 8.32
N ALA A 49 -3.31 -21.44 7.65
CA ALA A 49 -4.15 -20.45 8.29
C ALA A 49 -5.41 -21.10 8.91
N SER A 50 -6.02 -22.05 8.18
CA SER A 50 -7.18 -22.81 8.64
C SER A 50 -6.84 -23.80 9.77
N ASN A 51 -5.58 -24.26 9.87
CA ASN A 51 -5.13 -25.22 10.87
C ASN A 51 -4.20 -24.54 11.88
N HIS A 52 -4.57 -24.49 13.17
CA HIS A 52 -3.81 -23.73 14.19
C HIS A 52 -2.29 -23.92 14.13
N SER A 53 -1.83 -25.12 13.80
CA SER A 53 -0.45 -25.39 13.40
C SER A 53 -0.38 -26.60 12.48
N VAL A 54 0.61 -26.64 11.59
CA VAL A 54 0.80 -27.71 10.61
C VAL A 54 2.22 -28.23 10.63
N SER A 55 2.37 -29.55 10.60
CA SER A 55 3.65 -30.22 10.43
C SER A 55 3.89 -30.64 8.98
N ALA A 56 5.16 -30.87 8.61
CA ALA A 56 5.50 -31.32 7.25
C ALA A 56 4.74 -32.61 6.81
N PRO A 57 4.55 -33.64 7.68
CA PRO A 57 3.74 -34.81 7.32
C PRO A 57 2.28 -34.48 7.00
N GLN A 58 1.63 -33.63 7.80
CA GLN A 58 0.24 -33.20 7.55
C GLN A 58 0.11 -32.43 6.25
N LEU A 59 1.12 -31.62 5.91
CA LEU A 59 1.18 -30.94 4.63
C LEU A 59 1.26 -31.94 3.46
N CYS A 60 2.16 -32.93 3.54
CA CYS A 60 2.26 -33.97 2.53
C CYS A 60 0.95 -34.74 2.34
N GLU A 61 0.28 -35.07 3.44
CA GLU A 61 -0.98 -35.78 3.43
C GLU A 61 -2.07 -34.99 2.70
N LYS A 62 -2.24 -33.70 3.05
CA LYS A 62 -3.22 -32.81 2.42
C LYS A 62 -3.02 -32.69 0.90
N PHE A 63 -1.77 -32.62 0.45
CA PHE A 63 -1.43 -32.41 -0.95
C PHE A 63 -1.09 -33.70 -1.71
N ARG A 64 -1.23 -34.89 -1.09
CA ARG A 64 -0.84 -36.19 -1.65
C ARG A 64 -1.54 -36.50 -2.97
N PHE A 65 -2.83 -36.18 -3.08
CA PHE A 65 -3.69 -36.56 -4.20
C PHE A 65 -3.85 -35.47 -5.27
N SER A 66 -3.25 -34.30 -5.07
CA SER A 66 -3.35 -33.22 -6.06
C SER A 66 -2.37 -33.44 -7.21
N LYS A 67 -2.85 -33.87 -8.39
CA LYS A 67 -1.99 -34.04 -9.59
C LYS A 67 -1.15 -32.80 -9.90
N ALA A 68 -1.68 -31.60 -9.67
CA ALA A 68 -1.00 -30.33 -9.94
C ALA A 68 -0.14 -29.81 -8.77
N ASN A 69 -0.32 -30.29 -7.54
CA ASN A 69 0.32 -29.74 -6.33
C ASN A 69 0.95 -30.81 -5.44
N ARG A 70 1.27 -31.98 -6.00
CA ARG A 70 1.80 -33.12 -5.24
C ARG A 70 3.10 -32.72 -4.52
N LEU A 71 3.10 -32.84 -3.20
CA LEU A 71 4.22 -32.47 -2.33
C LEU A 71 4.85 -33.71 -1.70
N GLU A 72 6.05 -34.06 -2.16
CA GLU A 72 6.89 -35.03 -1.46
C GLU A 72 7.39 -34.48 -0.12
N ARG A 73 7.75 -35.39 0.80
CA ARG A 73 8.13 -35.02 2.19
C ARG A 73 9.39 -34.16 2.28
N SER A 74 10.38 -34.43 1.43
CA SER A 74 11.57 -33.59 1.27
C SER A 74 11.19 -32.17 0.82
N ASN A 75 10.27 -32.06 -0.14
CA ASN A 75 9.79 -30.80 -0.67
C ASN A 75 8.94 -30.02 0.34
N ALA A 76 8.03 -30.66 1.08
CA ALA A 76 7.23 -30.00 2.13
C ALA A 76 8.09 -29.35 3.22
N ARG A 77 9.14 -30.05 3.69
CA ARG A 77 10.10 -29.49 4.65
C ARG A 77 10.88 -28.31 4.07
N LYS A 78 11.22 -28.36 2.79
CA LYS A 78 11.90 -27.25 2.10
C LYS A 78 10.97 -26.04 1.95
N TYR A 79 9.70 -26.26 1.60
CA TYR A 79 8.70 -25.20 1.51
C TYR A 79 8.46 -24.50 2.84
N LEU A 80 8.28 -25.26 3.91
CA LEU A 80 8.06 -24.69 5.24
C LEU A 80 9.29 -23.89 5.72
N ARG A 81 10.51 -24.40 5.50
CA ARG A 81 11.75 -23.64 5.76
C ARG A 81 11.83 -22.35 4.94
N ASN A 82 11.43 -22.38 3.67
CA ASN A 82 11.43 -21.19 2.84
C ASN A 82 10.39 -20.17 3.31
N LEU A 83 9.21 -20.60 3.75
CA LEU A 83 8.16 -19.73 4.29
C LEU A 83 8.58 -19.11 5.63
N ASP A 84 9.28 -19.86 6.46
CA ASP A 84 9.86 -19.40 7.74
C ASP A 84 10.97 -18.37 7.50
N ALA A 85 11.85 -18.60 6.51
CA ALA A 85 12.92 -17.68 6.15
C ALA A 85 12.43 -16.30 5.66
N ILE A 86 11.22 -16.23 5.10
CA ILE A 86 10.54 -14.98 4.72
C ILE A 86 9.50 -14.55 5.77
N GLU A 87 9.52 -15.16 6.95
CA GLU A 87 8.68 -14.85 8.11
C GLU A 87 7.17 -14.94 7.86
N LEU A 88 6.70 -15.71 6.86
CA LEU A 88 5.26 -15.93 6.62
C LEU A 88 4.66 -17.03 7.53
N VAL A 89 5.52 -17.83 8.15
CA VAL A 89 5.15 -18.82 9.17
C VAL A 89 6.14 -18.73 10.32
N GLU A 90 5.74 -19.23 11.49
CA GLU A 90 6.57 -19.31 12.68
C GLU A 90 6.68 -20.77 13.14
N ILE A 91 7.86 -21.17 13.61
CA ILE A 91 8.08 -22.52 14.15
C ILE A 91 7.59 -22.60 15.59
N ALA A 92 6.68 -23.54 15.84
CA ALA A 92 6.29 -23.97 17.18
C ALA A 92 6.84 -25.39 17.44
N SER A 93 7.52 -25.57 18.56
CA SER A 93 7.91 -26.90 19.04
C SER A 93 6.69 -27.61 19.65
N GLY A 94 6.45 -28.86 19.25
CA GLY A 94 5.42 -29.70 19.84
C GLY A 94 5.82 -31.17 19.89
N LYS A 95 4.99 -32.00 20.52
CA LYS A 95 5.13 -33.46 20.50
C LYS A 95 4.15 -34.03 19.48
N SER A 96 4.59 -35.01 18.71
CA SER A 96 3.69 -35.82 17.86
C SER A 96 2.76 -36.70 18.73
N LYS A 97 1.77 -37.34 18.11
CA LYS A 97 0.89 -38.32 18.77
C LYS A 97 1.67 -39.46 19.46
N ASN A 98 2.88 -39.75 18.99
CA ASN A 98 3.74 -40.81 19.51
C ASN A 98 4.82 -40.26 20.47
N GLY A 99 4.66 -39.04 21.00
CA GLY A 99 5.60 -38.41 21.92
C GLY A 99 6.90 -37.89 21.30
N THR A 100 7.21 -38.25 20.04
CA THR A 100 8.43 -37.78 19.37
C THR A 100 8.38 -36.26 19.11
N PRO A 101 9.48 -35.53 19.34
CA PRO A 101 9.56 -34.10 19.05
C PRO A 101 9.27 -33.82 17.57
N GLN A 102 8.34 -32.90 17.31
CA GLN A 102 7.92 -32.55 15.96
C GLN A 102 7.84 -31.02 15.82
N LYS A 103 8.39 -30.51 14.70
CA LYS A 103 8.26 -29.10 14.33
C LYS A 103 6.89 -28.86 13.70
N PHE A 104 6.12 -27.98 14.32
CA PHE A 104 4.88 -27.44 13.79
C PHE A 104 5.12 -26.02 13.30
N HIS A 105 4.35 -25.59 12.32
CA HIS A 105 4.44 -24.26 11.73
C HIS A 105 3.07 -23.61 11.88
N LYS A 106 3.04 -22.40 12.43
CA LYS A 106 1.85 -21.57 12.54
C LYS A 106 1.95 -20.45 11.52
N ILE A 107 0.83 -19.95 11.04
CA ILE A 107 0.86 -18.74 10.23
C ILE A 107 1.28 -17.55 11.10
N SER A 108 2.21 -16.74 10.62
CA SER A 108 2.62 -15.52 11.32
C SER A 108 1.63 -14.39 11.02
N SER A 109 1.74 -13.27 11.73
CA SER A 109 1.01 -12.03 11.37
C SER A 109 1.32 -11.58 9.94
N LYS A 110 2.58 -11.72 9.50
CA LYS A 110 2.98 -11.43 8.11
C LYS A 110 2.36 -12.41 7.12
N GLY A 111 2.29 -13.69 7.48
CA GLY A 111 1.59 -14.70 6.69
C GLY A 111 0.12 -14.37 6.47
N LEU A 112 -0.57 -13.94 7.53
CA LEU A 112 -1.96 -13.50 7.44
C LEU A 112 -2.10 -12.27 6.56
N TYR A 113 -1.31 -11.22 6.79
CA TYR A 113 -1.33 -10.03 5.93
C TYR A 113 -1.03 -10.38 4.47
N TYR A 114 -0.05 -11.25 4.21
CA TYR A 114 0.27 -11.72 2.86
C TYR A 114 -0.93 -12.42 2.21
N LEU A 115 -1.64 -13.27 2.96
CA LEU A 115 -2.85 -13.93 2.46
C LEU A 115 -3.93 -12.91 2.08
N PHE A 116 -4.25 -11.97 2.96
CA PHE A 116 -5.27 -10.95 2.69
C PHE A 116 -4.87 -10.01 1.57
N SER A 117 -3.60 -9.60 1.47
CA SER A 117 -3.13 -8.65 0.46
C SER A 117 -2.96 -9.25 -0.94
N ASN A 118 -2.80 -10.57 -1.10
CA ASN A 118 -2.50 -11.19 -2.40
C ASN A 118 -3.63 -12.05 -2.95
N ASN A 119 -4.76 -12.16 -2.25
CA ASN A 119 -5.89 -12.96 -2.68
C ASN A 119 -7.14 -12.10 -2.65
N LYS A 120 -7.81 -11.91 -3.78
CA LYS A 120 -9.09 -11.18 -3.81
C LYS A 120 -10.27 -12.05 -3.39
N ASP A 121 -10.12 -13.35 -3.54
CA ASP A 121 -11.14 -14.34 -3.21
C ASP A 121 -10.56 -15.42 -2.27
N LEU A 122 -11.03 -15.43 -1.02
CA LEU A 122 -10.85 -16.54 -0.06
C LEU A 122 -12.23 -17.11 0.27
N SER A 123 -12.33 -18.44 0.38
CA SER A 123 -13.58 -19.09 0.76
C SER A 123 -13.90 -18.86 2.24
N GLN A 124 -15.19 -18.89 2.58
CA GLN A 124 -15.70 -18.87 3.96
C GLN A 124 -15.00 -19.91 4.85
N ASP A 125 -14.75 -21.11 4.32
CA ASP A 125 -14.07 -22.22 5.01
C ASP A 125 -12.65 -21.87 5.48
N ILE A 126 -12.05 -20.81 4.93
CA ILE A 126 -10.74 -20.33 5.32
C ILE A 126 -10.88 -19.15 6.29
N LEU A 127 -11.72 -18.16 5.97
CA LEU A 127 -11.85 -16.95 6.78
C LEU A 127 -12.42 -17.23 8.17
N LYS A 128 -13.44 -18.10 8.30
CA LYS A 128 -14.07 -18.39 9.59
C LYS A 128 -13.08 -19.03 10.59
N PRO A 129 -12.30 -20.08 10.25
CA PRO A 129 -11.23 -20.58 11.11
C PRO A 129 -10.16 -19.54 11.43
N ILE A 130 -9.85 -18.64 10.49
CA ILE A 130 -8.87 -17.57 10.73
C ILE A 130 -9.38 -16.64 11.82
N LEU A 131 -10.62 -16.17 11.70
CA LEU A 131 -11.27 -15.31 12.69
C LEU A 131 -11.37 -16.00 14.05
N GLN A 132 -11.59 -17.32 14.11
CA GLN A 132 -11.66 -18.08 15.36
C GLN A 132 -10.32 -18.24 16.07
N LYS A 133 -9.21 -18.31 15.34
CA LYS A 133 -7.92 -18.74 15.89
C LYS A 133 -6.91 -17.63 16.04
N HIS A 134 -7.04 -16.56 15.26
CA HIS A 134 -6.01 -15.52 15.16
C HIS A 134 -6.56 -14.18 15.63
N ASN A 135 -5.89 -13.58 16.61
CA ASN A 135 -6.19 -12.23 17.08
C ASN A 135 -5.31 -11.21 16.33
N HIS A 136 -5.55 -11.07 15.02
CA HIS A 136 -4.70 -10.31 14.12
C HIS A 136 -4.99 -8.80 14.17
N ILE A 137 -3.95 -7.97 13.99
CA ILE A 137 -4.08 -6.51 14.01
C ILE A 137 -5.04 -5.99 12.94
N LEU A 138 -5.08 -6.62 11.77
CA LEU A 138 -6.04 -6.27 10.71
C LEU A 138 -7.49 -6.35 11.21
N PHE A 139 -7.85 -7.38 11.99
CA PHE A 139 -9.21 -7.51 12.50
C PHE A 139 -9.48 -6.49 13.60
N LYS A 140 -8.52 -6.27 14.50
CA LYS A 140 -8.65 -5.30 15.59
C LYS A 140 -8.86 -3.88 15.08
N LEU A 141 -8.14 -3.49 14.01
CA LEU A 141 -8.20 -2.14 13.47
C LEU A 141 -9.32 -1.95 12.45
N PHE A 142 -9.55 -2.93 11.58
CA PHE A 142 -10.41 -2.75 10.41
C PHE A 142 -11.74 -3.49 10.50
N LEU A 143 -11.92 -4.45 11.41
CA LEU A 143 -13.15 -5.28 11.42
C LEU A 143 -13.93 -5.18 12.72
N TYR A 144 -13.30 -5.49 13.84
CA TYR A 144 -13.93 -5.56 15.16
C TYR A 144 -14.49 -4.24 15.70
N PRO A 145 -14.00 -3.05 15.31
CA PRO A 145 -14.67 -1.78 15.62
C PRO A 145 -16.06 -1.65 14.98
N TYR A 146 -16.36 -2.44 13.94
CA TYR A 146 -17.58 -2.33 13.15
C TYR A 146 -18.49 -3.55 13.27
N ILE A 147 -17.91 -4.73 13.46
CA ILE A 147 -18.65 -5.98 13.64
C ILE A 147 -17.91 -6.83 14.67
N GLN A 148 -18.57 -7.18 15.76
CA GLN A 148 -17.96 -8.00 16.80
C GLN A 148 -17.54 -9.36 16.25
N ARG A 149 -16.43 -9.87 16.77
CA ARG A 149 -15.90 -11.18 16.41
C ARG A 149 -16.94 -12.29 16.56
N ASN A 150 -17.65 -12.32 17.68
CA ASN A 150 -18.63 -13.38 17.97
C ASN A 150 -19.79 -13.37 16.97
N THR A 151 -20.26 -12.18 16.57
CA THR A 151 -21.28 -12.01 15.52
C THR A 151 -20.82 -12.66 14.22
N LEU A 152 -19.61 -12.33 13.74
CA LEU A 152 -19.07 -12.93 12.52
C LEU A 152 -18.90 -14.45 12.62
N LEU A 153 -18.63 -15.00 13.81
CA LEU A 153 -18.53 -16.45 14.01
C LEU A 153 -19.90 -17.14 13.97
N ASN A 154 -20.95 -16.42 14.35
CA ASN A 154 -22.34 -16.92 14.35
C ASN A 154 -23.01 -16.77 12.99
N VAL A 155 -22.50 -15.90 12.10
CA VAL A 155 -22.94 -15.83 10.71
C VAL A 155 -22.55 -17.11 9.96
N ASP A 156 -23.49 -17.68 9.22
CA ASP A 156 -23.29 -18.80 8.31
C ASP A 156 -23.74 -18.46 6.89
N ASP A 157 -23.08 -17.46 6.30
CA ASP A 157 -23.42 -16.93 4.99
C ASP A 157 -22.14 -16.59 4.20
N THR A 158 -21.95 -17.29 3.08
CA THR A 158 -20.78 -17.14 2.21
C THR A 158 -20.68 -15.75 1.59
N ALA A 159 -21.80 -15.09 1.30
CA ALA A 159 -21.80 -13.75 0.74
C ALA A 159 -21.27 -12.74 1.77
N VAL A 160 -21.69 -12.85 3.03
CA VAL A 160 -21.17 -12.01 4.13
C VAL A 160 -19.66 -12.17 4.27
N PHE A 161 -19.15 -13.41 4.31
CA PHE A 161 -17.71 -13.64 4.40
C PHE A 161 -16.94 -13.16 3.18
N SER A 162 -17.52 -13.28 1.98
CA SER A 162 -16.91 -12.76 0.74
C SER A 162 -16.79 -11.23 0.79
N THR A 163 -17.82 -10.54 1.27
CA THR A 163 -17.82 -9.08 1.44
C THR A 163 -16.80 -8.63 2.49
N VAL A 164 -16.78 -9.27 3.66
CA VAL A 164 -15.78 -8.98 4.71
C VAL A 164 -14.36 -9.22 4.18
N TYR A 165 -14.17 -10.28 3.41
CA TYR A 165 -12.88 -10.61 2.84
C TYR A 165 -12.40 -9.56 1.83
N ALA A 166 -13.27 -9.18 0.89
CA ALA A 166 -12.99 -8.15 -0.10
C ALA A 166 -12.62 -6.81 0.57
N TYR A 167 -13.36 -6.43 1.60
CA TYR A 167 -13.04 -5.25 2.41
C TYR A 167 -11.65 -5.32 3.04
N LEU A 168 -11.28 -6.44 3.67
CA LEU A 168 -9.95 -6.61 4.26
C LEU A 168 -8.82 -6.59 3.22
N TYR A 169 -9.06 -7.16 2.03
CA TYR A 169 -8.14 -7.08 0.89
C TYR A 169 -7.93 -5.62 0.47
N ASP A 170 -9.01 -4.84 0.33
CA ASP A 170 -8.94 -3.43 -0.05
C ASP A 170 -8.24 -2.57 1.01
N CYS A 171 -8.49 -2.82 2.30
CA CYS A 171 -7.72 -2.20 3.39
C CYS A 171 -6.21 -2.49 3.24
N CYS A 172 -5.84 -3.74 2.98
CA CYS A 172 -4.43 -4.08 2.73
C CYS A 172 -3.86 -3.34 1.52
N LYS A 173 -4.62 -3.21 0.42
CA LYS A 173 -4.17 -2.46 -0.77
C LYS A 173 -4.00 -0.97 -0.51
N ASN A 174 -4.89 -0.36 0.25
CA ASN A 174 -4.77 1.04 0.62
C ASN A 174 -3.55 1.27 1.51
N ILE A 175 -3.25 0.35 2.45
CA ILE A 175 -2.02 0.39 3.26
C ILE A 175 -0.78 0.29 2.36
N GLU A 176 -0.74 -0.68 1.43
CA GLU A 176 0.38 -0.82 0.50
C GLU A 176 0.60 0.44 -0.34
N GLN A 177 -0.49 1.06 -0.81
CA GLN A 177 -0.43 2.30 -1.58
C GLN A 177 0.05 3.48 -0.74
N LEU A 178 -0.48 3.62 0.48
CA LEU A 178 -0.07 4.65 1.43
C LEU A 178 1.42 4.57 1.72
N LEU A 179 1.92 3.37 2.01
CA LEU A 179 3.34 3.17 2.31
C LEU A 179 4.22 3.42 1.09
N MET A 180 3.78 3.01 -0.09
CA MET A 180 4.48 3.35 -1.33
C MET A 180 4.53 4.87 -1.54
N GLN A 181 3.45 5.59 -1.24
CA GLN A 181 3.44 7.06 -1.30
C GLN A 181 4.43 7.63 -0.27
N ILE A 182 4.35 7.19 0.98
CA ILE A 182 5.28 7.61 2.04
C ILE A 182 6.72 7.36 1.63
N ASP A 183 7.08 6.13 1.23
CA ASP A 183 8.45 5.75 0.84
C ASP A 183 8.96 6.55 -0.37
N ASN A 184 8.10 6.76 -1.38
CA ASN A 184 8.48 7.55 -2.55
C ASN A 184 8.65 9.03 -2.23
N THR A 185 7.98 9.54 -1.19
CA THR A 185 8.10 10.94 -0.77
C THR A 185 9.17 11.15 0.31
N TYR A 186 9.47 10.13 1.13
CA TYR A 186 10.49 10.14 2.20
C TYR A 186 11.92 9.86 1.72
N ASN A 187 12.14 9.63 0.43
CA ASN A 187 13.49 9.53 -0.14
C ASN A 187 14.23 10.89 -0.24
N SER A 188 13.67 11.98 0.28
CA SER A 188 14.44 13.19 0.58
C SER A 188 15.18 13.01 1.91
N LYS A 189 16.45 13.45 1.98
CA LYS A 189 17.31 13.34 3.17
C LYS A 189 16.68 13.87 4.47
N ASP A 190 15.63 14.71 4.36
CA ASP A 190 14.99 15.41 5.48
C ASP A 190 13.49 15.09 5.66
N GLY A 191 12.92 14.13 4.92
CA GLY A 191 11.51 13.73 5.06
C GLY A 191 10.48 14.74 4.53
N ASN A 192 10.91 15.66 3.66
CA ASN A 192 10.09 16.70 3.06
C ASN A 192 9.40 16.24 1.77
N LEU A 193 8.26 16.89 1.46
CA LEU A 193 7.51 16.72 0.21
C LEU A 193 8.39 17.07 -0.99
N LEU A 194 8.71 16.03 -1.76
CA LEU A 194 9.31 16.16 -3.07
C LEU A 194 8.21 16.34 -4.11
N ASN A 195 8.08 17.55 -4.64
CA ASN A 195 7.25 17.75 -5.82
C ASN A 195 8.06 17.41 -7.05
N GLN A 196 7.51 16.53 -7.87
CA GLN A 196 8.04 16.29 -9.20
C GLN A 196 8.04 17.62 -9.92
N LEU A 197 9.23 18.07 -10.29
CA LEU A 197 9.40 19.28 -11.06
C LEU A 197 9.33 18.96 -12.56
N PHE A 198 10.12 17.98 -13.00
CA PHE A 198 10.13 17.56 -14.40
C PHE A 198 10.74 16.17 -14.57
N ILE A 199 10.52 15.54 -15.73
CA ILE A 199 11.24 14.32 -16.13
C ILE A 199 12.49 14.71 -16.94
N TRP A 200 13.67 14.27 -16.49
CA TRP A 200 14.95 14.64 -17.11
C TRP A 200 15.00 14.33 -18.60
N ASN A 201 14.51 13.15 -18.99
CA ASN A 201 14.55 12.63 -20.36
C ASN A 201 13.62 13.42 -21.29
N ASN A 202 12.59 14.05 -20.73
CA ASN A 202 11.61 14.81 -21.48
C ASN A 202 12.12 16.20 -21.86
N ILE A 203 13.11 16.76 -21.15
CA ILE A 203 13.73 18.02 -21.59
C ILE A 203 14.71 17.75 -22.74
N PRO A 204 14.67 18.52 -23.85
CA PRO A 204 13.83 19.70 -24.11
C PRO A 204 12.59 19.41 -24.98
N LYS A 205 12.19 18.15 -25.10
CA LYS A 205 11.14 17.69 -26.02
C LYS A 205 9.72 18.05 -25.55
N GLU A 206 9.44 17.90 -24.27
CA GLU A 206 8.11 18.16 -23.68
C GLU A 206 8.06 19.59 -23.13
N GLU A 207 7.12 20.38 -23.64
CA GLU A 207 7.00 21.79 -23.23
C GLU A 207 6.51 21.93 -21.78
N TYR A 208 5.68 20.99 -21.30
CA TYR A 208 5.21 20.96 -19.92
C TYR A 208 6.38 20.91 -18.91
N ASP A 209 7.32 19.99 -19.14
CA ASP A 209 8.51 19.81 -18.28
C ASP A 209 9.44 21.04 -18.34
N LYS A 210 9.54 21.69 -19.51
CA LYS A 210 10.31 22.95 -19.66
C LYS A 210 9.66 24.10 -18.90
N GLU A 211 8.35 24.29 -19.02
CA GLU A 211 7.64 25.35 -18.31
C GLU A 211 7.66 25.12 -16.80
N ALA A 212 7.49 23.88 -16.34
CA ALA A 212 7.58 23.55 -14.92
C ALA A 212 8.96 23.92 -14.34
N LEU A 213 10.05 23.56 -15.03
CA LEU A 213 11.40 23.97 -14.66
C LEU A 213 11.55 25.50 -14.67
N ARG A 214 11.08 26.18 -15.72
CA ARG A 214 11.16 27.64 -15.83
C ARG A 214 10.43 28.33 -14.66
N ASP A 215 9.21 27.91 -14.37
CA ASP A 215 8.38 28.45 -13.30
C ASP A 215 9.00 28.24 -11.92
N PHE A 216 9.61 27.09 -11.68
CA PHE A 216 10.39 26.89 -10.47
C PHE A 216 11.57 27.86 -10.37
N LEU A 217 12.38 27.98 -11.43
CA LEU A 217 13.54 28.87 -11.43
C LEU A 217 13.12 30.33 -11.22
N ILE A 218 12.05 30.78 -11.88
CA ILE A 218 11.49 32.12 -11.71
C ILE A 218 11.02 32.31 -10.27
N ARG A 219 10.28 31.37 -9.68
CA ARG A 219 9.78 31.50 -8.30
C ARG A 219 10.93 31.49 -7.29
N LYS A 220 11.86 30.56 -7.41
CA LYS A 220 12.98 30.36 -6.47
C LYS A 220 14.00 31.50 -6.52
N PHE A 221 14.28 32.03 -7.71
CA PHE A 221 15.33 33.03 -7.94
C PHE A 221 14.79 34.36 -8.49
N LYS A 222 13.49 34.65 -8.27
CA LYS A 222 12.78 35.82 -8.80
C LYS A 222 13.54 37.12 -8.61
N SER A 223 14.17 37.31 -7.45
CA SER A 223 14.90 38.52 -7.08
C SER A 223 16.28 38.66 -7.74
N ARG A 224 16.77 37.62 -8.43
CA ARG A 224 18.15 37.56 -8.93
C ARG A 224 18.24 37.43 -10.44
N TRP A 225 17.26 36.79 -11.10
CA TRP A 225 17.36 36.39 -12.50
C TRP A 225 16.12 36.74 -13.33
N ASP A 226 15.89 38.02 -13.61
CA ASP A 226 14.76 38.50 -14.42
C ASP A 226 14.75 37.95 -15.86
N TRP A 227 15.91 37.54 -16.36
CA TRP A 227 16.09 37.02 -17.71
C TRP A 227 15.47 35.62 -17.93
N LEU A 228 15.12 34.90 -16.86
CA LEU A 228 14.56 33.54 -16.95
C LEU A 228 13.25 33.46 -17.75
N ARG A 229 12.44 34.53 -17.73
CA ARG A 229 11.18 34.61 -18.49
C ARG A 229 11.37 34.51 -20.00
N LYS A 230 12.58 34.83 -20.50
CA LYS A 230 12.93 34.83 -21.92
C LYS A 230 13.98 33.75 -22.24
N ALA A 231 14.30 32.90 -21.28
CA ALA A 231 15.37 31.93 -21.43
C ALA A 231 14.92 30.70 -22.21
N ASP A 232 15.80 30.27 -23.11
CA ASP A 232 15.68 29.00 -23.79
C ASP A 232 16.19 27.89 -22.88
N ILE A 233 15.49 26.76 -22.89
CA ILE A 233 15.82 25.56 -22.11
C ILE A 233 16.16 24.46 -23.10
N ASN A 234 17.43 24.07 -23.13
CA ASN A 234 17.97 23.10 -24.06
C ASN A 234 18.76 22.02 -23.33
N LYS A 235 19.06 20.92 -24.02
CA LYS A 235 19.92 19.86 -23.51
C LYS A 235 21.19 19.79 -24.35
N THR A 236 22.33 19.74 -23.66
CA THR A 236 23.65 19.64 -24.27
C THR A 236 23.92 18.22 -24.78
N SER A 237 24.95 18.06 -25.61
CA SER A 237 25.40 16.76 -26.10
C SER A 237 25.80 15.79 -24.98
N THR A 238 26.24 16.30 -23.84
CA THR A 238 26.58 15.51 -22.64
C THR A 238 25.38 15.20 -21.76
N GLY A 239 24.17 15.60 -22.16
CA GLY A 239 22.94 15.32 -21.43
C GLY A 239 22.62 16.30 -20.30
N ASN A 240 23.43 17.33 -20.07
CA ASN A 240 23.13 18.41 -19.11
C ASN A 240 22.09 19.37 -19.67
N ILE A 241 21.32 20.02 -18.81
CA ILE A 241 20.32 21.02 -19.18
C ILE A 241 20.93 22.42 -19.07
N THR A 242 20.79 23.22 -20.11
CA THR A 242 21.19 24.64 -20.13
C THR A 242 19.97 25.52 -20.23
N VAL A 243 19.89 26.52 -19.35
CA VAL A 243 18.89 27.58 -19.43
C VAL A 243 19.61 28.90 -19.69
N SER A 244 19.37 29.53 -20.84
CA SER A 244 20.19 30.66 -21.28
C SER A 244 19.40 31.75 -22.00
N TYR A 245 19.82 33.00 -21.81
CA TYR A 245 19.36 34.16 -22.57
C TYR A 245 20.49 35.19 -22.66
N ARG A 246 20.87 35.56 -23.90
CA ARG A 246 21.99 36.47 -24.18
C ARG A 246 23.29 35.96 -23.51
N SER A 247 23.92 36.78 -22.68
CA SER A 247 25.15 36.45 -21.94
C SER A 247 24.92 35.72 -20.62
N ASN A 248 23.67 35.47 -20.23
CA ASN A 248 23.35 34.74 -19.00
C ASN A 248 23.04 33.29 -19.32
N ALA A 249 23.65 32.38 -18.58
CA ALA A 249 23.39 30.95 -18.66
C ALA A 249 23.52 30.30 -17.29
N ILE A 250 22.64 29.35 -17.01
CA ILE A 250 22.79 28.37 -15.93
C ILE A 250 22.93 26.98 -16.54
N LEU A 251 23.64 26.12 -15.83
CA LEU A 251 23.85 24.73 -16.20
C LEU A 251 23.33 23.84 -15.08
N ILE A 252 22.46 22.90 -15.42
CA ILE A 252 21.98 21.87 -14.52
C ILE A 252 22.61 20.55 -14.98
N SER A 253 23.48 20.01 -14.14
CA SER A 253 24.24 18.78 -14.41
C SER A 253 23.71 17.64 -13.56
N LEU A 254 23.54 16.47 -14.16
CA LEU A 254 23.08 15.27 -13.48
C LEU A 254 24.26 14.51 -12.89
N ASP A 255 24.11 14.08 -11.64
CA ASP A 255 24.99 13.15 -10.95
C ASP A 255 24.16 11.90 -10.59
N GLN A 256 24.26 10.88 -11.46
CA GLN A 256 23.50 9.65 -11.32
C GLN A 256 23.96 8.83 -10.12
N ASP A 257 25.26 8.83 -9.80
CA ASP A 257 25.81 8.06 -8.69
C ASP A 257 25.28 8.55 -7.35
N ASN A 258 25.03 9.86 -7.25
CA ASN A 258 24.50 10.50 -6.05
C ASN A 258 22.99 10.79 -6.10
N ASN A 259 22.26 10.33 -7.13
CA ASN A 259 20.82 10.59 -7.30
C ASN A 259 20.47 12.08 -7.15
N SER A 260 21.27 12.95 -7.76
CA SER A 260 21.12 14.40 -7.63
C SER A 260 21.36 15.10 -8.95
N ALA A 261 20.88 16.34 -9.07
CA ALA A 261 21.28 17.24 -10.14
C ALA A 261 21.67 18.58 -9.53
N THR A 262 22.74 19.18 -10.03
CA THR A 262 23.28 20.44 -9.49
C THR A 262 23.05 21.58 -10.46
N LEU A 263 22.41 22.65 -9.99
CA LEU A 263 22.33 23.92 -10.69
C LEU A 263 23.58 24.75 -10.39
N THR A 264 24.28 25.16 -11.44
CA THR A 264 25.44 26.05 -11.38
C THR A 264 25.20 27.35 -12.14
N TYR A 265 25.71 28.45 -11.58
CA TYR A 265 25.73 29.76 -12.22
C TYR A 265 27.12 30.36 -12.07
N ARG A 266 27.75 30.75 -13.19
CA ARG A 266 29.14 31.26 -13.23
C ARG A 266 30.13 30.34 -12.48
N GLY A 267 29.99 29.03 -12.69
CA GLY A 267 30.85 27.99 -12.10
C GLY A 267 30.59 27.69 -10.62
N LYS A 268 29.63 28.36 -9.96
CA LYS A 268 29.30 28.11 -8.55
C LYS A 268 28.01 27.32 -8.43
N LYS A 269 27.97 26.32 -7.53
CA LYS A 269 26.75 25.62 -7.12
C LYS A 269 25.79 26.60 -6.46
N VAL A 270 24.55 26.63 -6.95
CA VAL A 270 23.49 27.52 -6.45
C VAL A 270 22.34 26.72 -5.84
N TYR A 271 22.06 25.53 -6.39
CA TYR A 271 20.98 24.68 -5.93
C TYR A 271 21.28 23.21 -6.25
N GLU A 272 20.68 22.31 -5.48
CA GLU A 272 20.74 20.87 -5.68
C GLU A 272 19.33 20.32 -5.73
N PHE A 273 19.05 19.59 -6.81
CA PHE A 273 17.82 18.86 -7.02
C PHE A 273 18.00 17.42 -6.59
N ILE A 274 16.90 16.80 -6.16
CA ILE A 274 16.85 15.37 -5.89
C ILE A 274 16.37 14.66 -7.15
N VAL A 275 17.01 13.55 -7.50
CA VAL A 275 16.69 12.79 -8.71
C VAL A 275 16.39 11.35 -8.34
N ASN A 276 15.21 10.84 -8.74
CA ASN A 276 14.89 9.43 -8.57
C ASN A 276 14.77 8.75 -9.94
N GLU A 277 15.31 7.54 -10.03
CA GLU A 277 15.12 6.68 -11.20
C GLU A 277 13.85 5.83 -11.04
N ILE A 278 12.94 5.94 -12.02
CA ILE A 278 11.74 5.13 -12.11
C ILE A 278 11.81 4.30 -13.39
N MET A 279 11.57 3.00 -13.26
CA MET A 279 11.43 2.12 -14.41
C MET A 279 9.98 2.13 -14.91
N THR A 280 9.77 2.67 -16.11
CA THR A 280 8.46 2.70 -16.76
C THR A 280 8.45 1.77 -17.96
N GLY A 281 7.52 0.82 -17.98
CA GLY A 281 7.30 -0.09 -19.11
C GLY A 281 6.50 -1.33 -18.72
N ASP A 282 5.46 -1.65 -19.51
CA ASP A 282 4.72 -2.91 -19.37
C ASP A 282 5.52 -4.03 -20.04
N ARG A 283 6.06 -4.97 -19.24
CA ARG A 283 6.87 -6.10 -19.74
C ARG A 283 6.07 -7.12 -20.56
N ASN A 284 4.75 -6.97 -20.67
CA ASN A 284 3.91 -7.89 -21.44
C ASN A 284 3.86 -7.56 -22.94
N VAL A 285 4.34 -6.38 -23.33
CA VAL A 285 4.53 -5.99 -24.72
C VAL A 285 6.03 -5.80 -24.89
N GLY A 286 6.65 -6.33 -25.95
CA GLY A 286 8.10 -6.38 -26.18
C GLY A 286 8.87 -5.04 -26.24
N ASN A 287 8.40 -3.99 -25.58
CA ASN A 287 9.05 -2.69 -25.47
C ASN A 287 10.18 -2.73 -24.42
N ARG A 288 11.30 -2.10 -24.76
CA ARG A 288 12.44 -1.90 -23.84
C ARG A 288 11.97 -1.09 -22.63
N LEU A 289 12.42 -1.50 -21.43
CA LEU A 289 12.30 -0.67 -20.24
C LEU A 289 13.12 0.60 -20.47
N GLU A 290 12.46 1.75 -20.39
CA GLU A 290 13.16 3.02 -20.37
C GLU A 290 13.27 3.48 -18.92
N ASN A 291 14.49 3.83 -18.52
CA ASN A 291 14.74 4.43 -17.23
C ASN A 291 14.37 5.92 -17.34
N MET A 292 13.33 6.32 -16.62
CA MET A 292 12.94 7.71 -16.48
C MET A 292 13.55 8.29 -15.21
N LEU A 293 14.31 9.37 -15.35
CA LEU A 293 14.82 10.11 -14.20
C LEU A 293 13.87 11.25 -13.89
N ILE A 294 13.26 11.21 -12.71
CA ILE A 294 12.33 12.25 -12.25
C ILE A 294 13.08 13.18 -11.32
N VAL A 295 13.01 14.49 -11.60
CA VAL A 295 13.63 15.54 -10.80
C VAL A 295 12.61 16.12 -9.86
N TYR A 296 13.00 16.28 -8.60
CA TYR A 296 12.16 16.80 -7.54
C TYR A 296 12.76 18.04 -6.87
N VAL A 297 11.88 18.82 -6.27
CA VAL A 297 12.22 19.95 -5.41
C VAL A 297 11.50 19.85 -4.07
N ASP A 298 12.17 20.31 -3.02
CA ASP A 298 11.59 20.44 -1.69
C ASP A 298 10.66 21.66 -1.65
N GLU A 299 9.36 21.41 -1.47
CA GLU A 299 8.35 22.46 -1.54
C GLU A 299 8.37 23.42 -0.34
N PHE A 300 8.89 22.96 0.82
CA PHE A 300 8.86 23.72 2.07
C PHE A 300 9.76 24.96 2.06
N GLU A 301 10.74 25.03 1.15
CA GLU A 301 11.56 26.24 1.01
C GLU A 301 10.88 27.36 0.21
N THR A 302 9.78 27.09 -0.50
CA THR A 302 9.28 28.00 -1.56
C THR A 302 7.93 28.65 -1.31
N GLN A 303 7.22 28.29 -0.23
CA GLN A 303 5.87 28.83 0.03
C GLN A 303 5.82 29.92 1.13
N PRO A 304 4.99 30.99 0.96
CA PRO A 304 4.82 32.05 1.95
C PRO A 304 4.08 31.63 3.23
N TRP A 305 3.40 30.47 3.24
CA TRP A 305 2.51 30.02 4.31
C TRP A 305 3.23 29.32 5.48
N LYS A 306 4.44 29.77 5.84
CA LYS A 306 5.30 29.21 6.90
C LYS A 306 4.66 29.11 8.30
N GLY A 307 3.43 29.59 8.50
CA GLY A 307 2.74 29.62 9.78
C GLY A 307 1.63 28.57 10.00
N TYR A 308 1.00 28.02 8.96
CA TYR A 308 -0.31 27.34 9.16
C TYR A 308 -0.33 25.82 8.96
N LEU A 309 0.66 25.22 8.30
CA LEU A 309 0.69 23.77 8.08
C LEU A 309 2.10 23.21 8.30
N LYS A 310 2.57 23.25 9.57
CA LYS A 310 3.64 22.36 10.06
C LYS A 310 3.06 21.04 10.54
N LEU A 311 2.15 20.43 9.77
CA LEU A 311 1.76 19.05 10.04
C LEU A 311 2.79 18.17 9.33
N PRO A 312 3.47 17.24 10.04
CA PRO A 312 4.35 16.27 9.40
C PRO A 312 3.62 15.59 8.24
N LEU A 313 4.28 15.39 7.11
CA LEU A 313 3.66 14.83 5.91
C LEU A 313 2.99 13.47 6.16
N VAL A 314 3.60 12.66 7.03
CA VAL A 314 2.99 11.43 7.56
C VAL A 314 1.58 11.74 8.04
N LYS A 315 1.37 12.75 8.88
CA LYS A 315 0.05 13.12 9.38
C LYS A 315 -0.94 13.47 8.26
N VAL A 316 -0.51 14.14 7.18
CA VAL A 316 -1.39 14.42 6.02
C VAL A 316 -1.80 13.11 5.32
N TYR A 317 -0.84 12.23 5.04
CA TYR A 317 -1.10 10.91 4.47
C TYR A 317 -2.01 10.06 5.37
N LEU A 318 -1.82 10.15 6.69
CA LEU A 318 -2.66 9.47 7.66
C LEU A 318 -4.08 10.01 7.67
N GLU A 319 -4.28 11.32 7.64
CA GLU A 319 -5.63 11.88 7.53
C GLU A 319 -6.31 11.48 6.23
N HIS A 320 -5.59 11.47 5.11
CA HIS A 320 -6.12 10.97 3.83
C HIS A 320 -6.49 9.48 3.93
N PHE A 321 -5.61 8.67 4.53
CA PHE A 321 -5.85 7.24 4.72
C PHE A 321 -7.06 6.98 5.63
N LYS A 322 -7.23 7.76 6.71
CA LYS A 322 -8.41 7.69 7.58
C LYS A 322 -9.69 7.98 6.80
N LEU A 323 -9.70 9.00 5.94
CA LEU A 323 -10.84 9.32 5.08
C LEU A 323 -11.15 8.17 4.10
N LEU A 324 -10.13 7.60 3.44
CA LEU A 324 -10.31 6.44 2.57
C LEU A 324 -10.88 5.23 3.33
N LEU A 325 -10.39 4.97 4.54
CA LEU A 325 -10.91 3.89 5.38
C LEU A 325 -12.35 4.12 5.77
N GLN A 326 -12.73 5.35 6.15
CA GLN A 326 -14.13 5.71 6.42
C GLN A 326 -15.05 5.37 5.25
N LEU A 327 -14.64 5.71 4.02
CA LEU A 327 -15.39 5.35 2.81
C LEU A 327 -15.51 3.83 2.66
N ARG A 328 -14.42 3.08 2.85
CA ARG A 328 -14.46 1.59 2.77
C ARG A 328 -15.34 0.97 3.83
N ILE A 329 -15.40 1.56 5.03
CA ILE A 329 -16.29 1.09 6.10
C ILE A 329 -17.74 1.32 5.72
N MET A 330 -18.08 2.50 5.18
CA MET A 330 -19.42 2.77 4.67
C MET A 330 -19.79 1.78 3.55
N GLU A 331 -18.87 1.51 2.62
CA GLU A 331 -19.07 0.51 1.57
C GLU A 331 -19.27 -0.90 2.14
N LEU A 332 -18.50 -1.31 3.15
CA LEU A 332 -18.69 -2.59 3.83
C LEU A 332 -20.08 -2.67 4.46
N VAL A 333 -20.45 -1.68 5.27
CA VAL A 333 -21.73 -1.63 5.98
C VAL A 333 -22.90 -1.59 5.00
N PHE A 334 -22.77 -0.81 3.93
CA PHE A 334 -23.78 -0.73 2.88
C PHE A 334 -23.89 -2.04 2.10
N SER A 335 -22.76 -2.63 1.69
CA SER A 335 -22.74 -3.91 0.96
C SER A 335 -23.31 -5.04 1.79
N LEU A 336 -22.99 -5.05 3.09
CA LEU A 336 -23.67 -5.95 4.02
C LEU A 336 -25.15 -5.61 4.02
N SER A 337 -25.59 -4.38 4.31
CA SER A 337 -27.01 -4.01 4.37
C SER A 337 -27.82 -4.28 3.09
N LEU A 338 -27.21 -4.25 1.91
CA LEU A 338 -27.89 -4.57 0.65
C LEU A 338 -28.18 -6.06 0.51
N ILE A 339 -27.31 -6.90 1.06
CA ILE A 339 -27.60 -8.34 1.25
C ILE A 339 -28.82 -8.49 2.18
N TYR A 340 -29.19 -7.46 2.97
CA TYR A 340 -30.27 -7.51 3.99
C TYR A 340 -31.67 -7.25 3.43
N TRP A 341 -31.82 -6.94 2.15
CA TRP A 341 -33.17 -6.78 1.59
C TRP A 341 -33.93 -8.11 1.50
N GLU A 342 -33.23 -9.25 1.59
CA GLU A 342 -33.83 -10.56 1.77
C GLU A 342 -33.77 -10.96 3.26
N LYS A 343 -34.89 -11.42 3.83
CA LYS A 343 -34.90 -11.98 5.19
C LYS A 343 -33.96 -13.20 5.22
N SER A 344 -32.75 -13.04 5.73
CA SER A 344 -31.77 -14.12 5.87
C SER A 344 -31.34 -14.29 7.33
N PRO A 345 -31.00 -15.52 7.77
CA PRO A 345 -30.50 -15.74 9.14
C PRO A 345 -29.25 -14.92 9.48
N ALA A 346 -28.43 -14.56 8.49
CA ALA A 346 -27.26 -13.71 8.68
C ALA A 346 -27.64 -12.28 9.07
N VAL A 347 -28.76 -11.77 8.54
CA VAL A 347 -29.31 -10.46 8.91
C VAL A 347 -29.72 -10.45 10.36
N ASP A 348 -30.43 -11.48 10.81
CA ASP A 348 -30.88 -11.59 12.21
C ASP A 348 -29.67 -11.57 13.15
N VAL A 349 -28.59 -12.29 12.82
CA VAL A 349 -27.36 -12.28 13.60
C VAL A 349 -26.70 -10.89 13.61
N LEU A 350 -26.54 -10.24 12.46
CA LEU A 350 -25.89 -8.92 12.37
C LEU A 350 -26.74 -7.80 13.01
N ALA A 351 -28.07 -7.92 12.97
CA ALA A 351 -29.00 -6.99 13.60
C ALA A 351 -28.96 -7.04 15.14
N THR A 352 -28.32 -8.04 15.74
CA THR A 352 -28.06 -8.09 17.19
C THR A 352 -26.73 -7.45 17.60
N ASP A 353 -25.88 -7.07 16.64
CA ASP A 353 -24.56 -6.53 16.92
C ASP A 353 -24.61 -5.01 17.09
N GLU A 354 -24.39 -4.55 18.32
CA GLU A 354 -24.40 -3.13 18.67
C GLU A 354 -23.41 -2.28 17.87
N ASN A 355 -22.21 -2.83 17.57
CA ASN A 355 -21.24 -2.11 16.76
C ASN A 355 -21.77 -1.96 15.34
N PHE A 356 -22.31 -3.02 14.76
CA PHE A 356 -22.83 -2.98 13.40
C PHE A 356 -24.03 -2.03 13.28
N ILE A 357 -24.99 -2.10 14.20
CA ILE A 357 -26.16 -1.21 14.22
C ILE A 357 -25.72 0.26 14.32
N LYS A 358 -24.75 0.55 15.21
CA LYS A 358 -24.21 1.90 15.37
C LYS A 358 -23.61 2.41 14.05
N GLN A 359 -22.83 1.58 13.36
CA GLN A 359 -22.20 1.94 12.08
C GLN A 359 -23.21 2.06 10.93
N LEU A 360 -24.24 1.21 10.90
CA LEU A 360 -25.34 1.28 9.96
C LEU A 360 -26.08 2.62 10.08
N ASN A 361 -26.44 3.02 11.31
CA ASN A 361 -27.10 4.28 11.57
C ASN A 361 -26.22 5.48 11.18
N MET A 362 -24.92 5.45 11.49
CA MET A 362 -23.98 6.50 11.08
C MET A 362 -23.86 6.60 9.55
N THR A 363 -23.77 5.45 8.87
CA THR A 363 -23.68 5.38 7.40
C THR A 363 -24.95 5.94 6.77
N LYS A 364 -26.14 5.59 7.30
CA LYS A 364 -27.43 6.11 6.85
C LYS A 364 -27.51 7.64 6.98
N ILE A 365 -27.17 8.19 8.16
CA ILE A 365 -27.15 9.64 8.39
C ILE A 365 -26.19 10.35 7.43
N HIS A 366 -25.03 9.75 7.14
CA HIS A 366 -24.06 10.33 6.22
C HIS A 366 -24.58 10.34 4.78
N PHE A 367 -25.20 9.24 4.35
CA PHE A 367 -25.82 9.10 3.05
C PHE A 367 -26.96 10.11 2.86
N GLU A 368 -27.88 10.22 3.82
CA GLU A 368 -28.98 11.22 3.79
C GLU A 368 -28.43 12.65 3.64
N LYS A 369 -27.42 13.01 4.44
CA LYS A 369 -26.76 14.34 4.34
C LYS A 369 -26.12 14.60 2.97
N TRP A 370 -25.54 13.58 2.35
CA TRP A 370 -24.95 13.72 1.01
C TRP A 370 -26.02 13.87 -0.07
N TYR A 371 -27.11 13.12 0.01
CA TYR A 371 -28.20 13.20 -0.96
C TYR A 371 -29.01 14.47 -0.81
N ASP A 372 -29.23 14.99 0.40
CA ASP A 372 -29.84 16.31 0.61
C ASP A 372 -28.95 17.45 0.07
N PHE A 373 -27.64 17.22 -0.08
CA PHE A 373 -26.69 18.14 -0.69
C PHE A 373 -26.80 18.21 -2.22
N PHE A 374 -27.34 17.16 -2.86
CA PHE A 374 -27.66 17.13 -4.27
C PHE A 374 -29.17 17.30 -4.40
N PRO A 375 -29.69 18.54 -4.52
CA PRO A 375 -31.12 18.75 -4.66
C PRO A 375 -31.63 17.85 -5.78
N ALA A 376 -32.70 17.10 -5.49
CA ALA A 376 -33.35 16.23 -6.46
C ALA A 376 -33.51 17.05 -7.74
N ARG A 377 -32.86 16.60 -8.83
CA ARG A 377 -33.02 17.24 -10.14
C ARG A 377 -34.50 17.08 -10.49
N SER A 378 -35.26 18.13 -10.22
CA SER A 378 -36.67 18.31 -10.60
C SER A 378 -36.78 18.45 -12.11
#